data_AF-A0A0D0CEG2-F1
#
_entry.id   AF-A0A0D0CEG2-F1
#
_cell.length_a   1.000
_cell.length_b   1.000
_cell.length_c   1.000
_cell.angle_alpha   90.00
_cell.angle_beta   90.00
_cell.angle_gamma   90.00
#
_symmetry.space_group_name_H-M   'P 1'
#
loop_
_entity.id
_entity.type
_entity.pdbx_description
1 polymer ?
#
loop_
_entity_poly.entity_id
_entity_poly.type
_entity_poly.pdbx_seq_one_letter_code
_entity_poly.pdbx_strand_id
1 'polypeptide(L)'
;MVSVHSRHNTLKVATRRREAVATFEEIYKVEGPAALVDTDFGSDYVSYNEDELTDDSKIRHQRQNIGKGSRMTVGMHWRTLDYVAFLRILDSLHKRGVTAPPPPQMEAHAGPNTQVGDDTQAPPSKCRRTTKKETHKNVFDGHPSKMTDRFLDLQSSKGTVPFKPMVNPVWLEANPSKEVVDKLPWLQGLRSHANNGDLTSKDIEYLEELATWIAKEEF
;
A
#
# COMPACT_ATOMS: atom_id res chain seq x y z
N MET A 1 16.45 -10.54 12.97
CA MET A 1 17.04 -9.21 12.78
C MET A 1 16.19 -8.47 11.74
N VAL A 2 15.29 -7.57 12.15
CA VAL A 2 14.36 -6.91 11.21
C VAL A 2 15.10 -5.75 10.53
N SER A 3 15.27 -5.85 9.21
CA SER A 3 16.03 -4.89 8.41
C SER A 3 15.40 -3.49 8.49
N VAL A 4 16.22 -2.50 8.86
CA VAL A 4 15.88 -1.06 8.97
C VAL A 4 15.26 -0.49 7.68
N HIS A 5 15.41 -1.19 6.55
CA HIS A 5 14.84 -0.82 5.26
C HIS A 5 13.33 -1.07 5.13
N SER A 6 12.69 -1.85 6.01
CA SER A 6 11.26 -2.17 5.92
C SER A 6 10.37 -0.94 6.18
N ARG A 7 10.60 -0.23 7.30
CA ARG A 7 9.72 0.84 7.81
C ARG A 7 9.53 2.02 6.84
N HIS A 8 10.59 2.46 6.16
CA HIS A 8 10.51 3.60 5.24
C HIS A 8 9.54 3.35 4.07
N ASN A 9 9.48 2.11 3.58
CA ASN A 9 8.61 1.77 2.46
C ASN A 9 7.15 1.64 2.92
N THR A 10 6.93 1.06 4.09
CA THR A 10 5.61 0.99 4.73
C THR A 10 5.05 2.40 4.94
N LEU A 11 5.88 3.35 5.38
CA LEU A 11 5.47 4.76 5.50
C LEU A 11 5.08 5.37 4.15
N LYS A 12 5.90 5.20 3.11
CA LYS A 12 5.57 5.69 1.75
C LYS A 12 4.24 5.14 1.25
N VAL A 13 3.97 3.87 1.49
CA VAL A 13 2.73 3.21 1.04
C VAL A 13 1.53 3.72 1.83
N ALA A 14 1.65 3.84 3.15
CA ALA A 14 0.62 4.44 3.98
C ALA A 14 0.30 5.87 3.53
N THR A 15 1.31 6.70 3.22
CA THR A 15 1.10 8.05 2.69
C THR A 15 0.32 8.05 1.37
N ARG A 16 0.72 7.23 0.39
CA ARG A 16 0.00 7.13 -0.89
C ARG A 16 -1.45 6.70 -0.73
N ARG A 17 -1.70 5.76 0.17
CA ARG A 17 -3.06 5.30 0.49
C ARG A 17 -3.89 6.39 1.16
N ARG A 18 -3.29 7.19 2.07
CA ARG A 18 -3.95 8.35 2.67
C ARG A 18 -4.35 9.40 1.63
N GLU A 19 -3.53 9.62 0.62
CA GLU A 19 -3.87 10.54 -0.49
C GLU A 19 -5.11 10.07 -1.28
N ALA A 20 -5.39 8.76 -1.33
CA ALA A 20 -6.56 8.20 -1.99
C ALA A 20 -7.83 8.13 -1.11
N VAL A 21 -7.73 8.43 0.20
CA VAL A 21 -8.85 8.29 1.15
C VAL A 21 -10.03 9.17 0.78
N ALA A 22 -9.79 10.45 0.46
CA ALA A 22 -10.88 11.38 0.15
C ALA A 22 -11.70 10.90 -1.07
N THR A 23 -11.02 10.41 -2.11
CA THR A 23 -11.68 9.82 -3.29
C THR A 23 -12.44 8.55 -2.93
N PHE A 24 -11.88 7.71 -2.05
CA PHE A 24 -12.57 6.50 -1.58
C PHE A 24 -13.85 6.85 -0.80
N GLU A 25 -13.79 7.79 0.15
CA GLU A 25 -14.95 8.28 0.91
C GLU A 25 -16.04 8.83 -0.02
N GLU A 26 -15.65 9.58 -1.05
CA GLU A 26 -16.57 10.12 -2.04
C GLU A 26 -17.25 9.03 -2.88
N ILE A 27 -16.51 8.02 -3.33
CA ILE A 27 -17.05 6.94 -4.18
C ILE A 27 -17.96 6.01 -3.36
N TYR A 28 -17.49 5.60 -2.18
CA TYR A 28 -18.16 4.60 -1.36
C TYR A 28 -19.16 5.19 -0.37
N LYS A 29 -19.20 6.52 -0.22
CA LYS A 29 -20.09 7.25 0.71
C LYS A 29 -19.96 6.76 2.16
N VAL A 30 -18.72 6.58 2.60
CA VAL A 30 -18.36 6.12 3.95
C VAL A 30 -17.45 7.11 4.65
N GLU A 31 -17.41 7.04 5.98
CA GLU A 31 -16.56 7.89 6.82
C GLU A 31 -15.53 7.07 7.59
N GLY A 32 -14.36 7.68 7.84
CA GLY A 32 -13.31 7.08 8.67
C GLY A 32 -12.29 6.12 8.01
N PRO A 33 -12.22 5.88 6.68
CA PRO A 33 -11.13 5.12 6.07
C PRO A 33 -9.73 5.61 6.43
N ALA A 34 -9.56 6.92 6.72
CA ALA A 34 -8.28 7.46 7.16
C ALA A 34 -7.70 6.74 8.38
N ALA A 35 -8.56 6.30 9.32
CA ALA A 35 -8.17 5.59 10.53
C ALA A 35 -7.69 4.15 10.26
N LEU A 36 -8.04 3.58 9.09
CA LEU A 36 -7.60 2.25 8.65
C LEU A 36 -6.23 2.27 7.97
N VAL A 37 -5.72 3.45 7.58
CA VAL A 37 -4.43 3.60 6.88
C VAL A 37 -3.34 3.97 7.87
N ASP A 38 -2.92 2.99 8.65
CA ASP A 38 -1.76 3.08 9.54
C ASP A 38 -0.57 2.26 8.97
N THR A 39 0.64 2.71 9.26
CA THR A 39 1.87 1.96 8.93
C THR A 39 1.91 0.60 9.63
N ASP A 40 1.37 0.51 10.84
CA ASP A 40 1.37 -0.73 11.61
C ASP A 40 0.35 -1.74 11.08
N PHE A 41 -0.65 -1.28 10.31
CA PHE A 41 -1.65 -2.11 9.65
C PHE A 41 -1.32 -2.41 8.18
N GLY A 42 -0.18 -1.93 7.67
CA GLY A 42 0.27 -2.08 6.29
C GLY A 42 1.08 -3.35 6.04
N SER A 43 1.12 -3.84 4.80
CA SER A 43 1.95 -5.01 4.44
C SER A 43 3.44 -4.70 4.59
N ASP A 44 4.22 -5.73 4.92
CA ASP A 44 5.67 -5.60 5.03
C ASP A 44 6.33 -5.72 3.65
N TYR A 45 7.41 -4.96 3.46
CA TYR A 45 8.20 -5.01 2.23
C TYR A 45 9.56 -5.61 2.54
N VAL A 46 9.75 -6.87 2.13
CA VAL A 46 10.97 -7.61 2.41
C VAL A 46 11.87 -7.70 1.18
N SER A 47 13.17 -7.50 1.39
CA SER A 47 14.19 -7.94 0.45
C SER A 47 14.33 -9.45 0.54
N TYR A 48 14.62 -10.10 -0.57
CA TYR A 48 14.81 -11.55 -0.65
C TYR A 48 16.01 -11.86 -1.55
N ASN A 49 16.62 -13.02 -1.33
CA ASN A 49 17.57 -13.60 -2.27
C ASN A 49 16.79 -14.50 -3.23
N GLU A 50 17.05 -14.42 -4.54
CA GLU A 50 16.31 -15.21 -5.56
C GLU A 50 16.41 -16.72 -5.29
N ASP A 51 17.56 -17.18 -4.77
CA ASP A 51 17.83 -18.58 -4.45
C ASP A 51 17.02 -19.08 -3.25
N GLU A 52 16.67 -18.18 -2.31
CA GLU A 52 15.92 -18.47 -1.09
C GLU A 52 14.40 -18.42 -1.27
N LEU A 53 13.91 -17.99 -2.44
CA LEU A 53 12.49 -18.04 -2.72
C LEU A 53 12.00 -19.50 -2.83
N THR A 54 10.86 -19.77 -2.20
CA THR A 54 10.12 -21.02 -2.44
C THR A 54 9.65 -21.09 -3.88
N ASP A 55 9.40 -22.31 -4.37
CA ASP A 55 8.96 -22.53 -5.75
C ASP A 55 7.68 -21.75 -6.07
N ASP A 56 6.72 -21.71 -5.14
CA ASP A 56 5.49 -20.91 -5.28
C ASP A 56 5.79 -19.42 -5.48
N SER A 57 6.73 -18.86 -4.71
CA SER A 57 7.12 -17.46 -4.81
C SER A 57 7.92 -17.19 -6.10
N LYS A 58 8.71 -18.15 -6.58
CA LYS A 58 9.43 -18.05 -7.86
C LYS A 58 8.45 -18.05 -9.04
N ILE A 59 7.50 -18.99 -9.05
CA ILE A 59 6.44 -19.07 -10.07
C ILE A 59 5.65 -17.75 -10.09
N ARG A 60 5.28 -17.24 -8.92
CA ARG A 60 4.52 -15.99 -8.83
C ARG A 60 5.33 -14.77 -9.28
N HIS A 61 6.60 -14.67 -8.88
CA HIS A 61 7.49 -13.61 -9.35
C HIS A 61 7.61 -13.60 -10.88
N GLN A 62 7.73 -14.78 -11.50
CA GLN A 62 7.73 -14.93 -12.97
C GLN A 62 6.39 -14.52 -13.59
N ARG A 63 5.25 -14.98 -13.04
CA ARG A 63 3.91 -14.62 -13.53
C ARG A 63 3.62 -13.12 -13.46
N GLN A 64 4.11 -12.45 -12.43
CA GLN A 64 3.95 -11.00 -12.29
C GLN A 64 4.91 -10.20 -13.19
N ASN A 65 5.84 -10.87 -13.88
CA ASN A 65 6.84 -10.32 -14.80
C ASN A 65 7.64 -9.17 -14.17
N ILE A 66 8.11 -9.41 -12.95
CA ILE A 66 8.79 -8.40 -12.15
C ILE A 66 10.31 -8.58 -12.32
N GLY A 67 11.01 -7.47 -12.61
CA GLY A 67 12.46 -7.48 -12.83
C GLY A 67 13.27 -7.78 -11.56
N LYS A 68 14.51 -8.22 -11.76
CA LYS A 68 15.46 -8.51 -10.67
C LYS A 68 15.64 -7.32 -9.72
N GLY A 69 15.82 -7.62 -8.44
CA GLY A 69 15.98 -6.60 -7.40
C GLY A 69 14.66 -5.94 -6.94
N SER A 70 13.54 -6.55 -7.28
CA SER A 70 12.22 -6.20 -6.75
C SER A 70 12.10 -6.52 -5.26
N ARG A 71 10.99 -6.12 -4.65
CA ARG A 71 10.67 -6.47 -3.26
C ARG A 71 9.44 -7.35 -3.23
N MET A 72 9.35 -8.17 -2.19
CA MET A 72 8.17 -8.98 -1.94
C MET A 72 7.28 -8.28 -0.90
N THR A 73 6.00 -8.16 -1.21
CA THR A 73 4.97 -7.77 -0.23
C THR A 73 4.59 -8.99 0.60
N VAL A 74 4.66 -8.88 1.92
CA VAL A 74 4.22 -9.91 2.86
C VAL A 74 2.96 -9.42 3.58
N GLY A 75 1.88 -10.20 3.47
CA GLY A 75 0.62 -9.96 4.19
C GLY A 75 0.68 -10.42 5.65
N MET A 76 -0.34 -10.07 6.43
CA MET A 76 -0.47 -10.51 7.83
C MET A 76 -1.63 -11.48 7.96
N HIS A 77 -1.45 -12.60 8.67
CA HIS A 77 -2.47 -13.65 8.81
C HIS A 77 -3.75 -13.17 9.49
N TRP A 78 -3.62 -12.22 10.42
CA TRP A 78 -4.76 -11.70 11.16
C TRP A 78 -5.71 -10.85 10.32
N ARG A 79 -5.38 -10.48 9.07
CA ARG A 79 -6.23 -9.56 8.28
C ARG A 79 -7.41 -10.25 7.62
N THR A 80 -8.56 -9.58 7.60
CA THR A 80 -9.69 -9.98 6.77
C THR A 80 -9.43 -9.75 5.28
N LEU A 81 -10.09 -10.53 4.43
CA LEU A 81 -10.10 -10.33 2.98
C LEU A 81 -10.61 -8.96 2.59
N ASP A 82 -11.65 -8.47 3.28
CA ASP A 82 -12.22 -7.15 3.05
C ASP A 82 -11.22 -6.03 3.34
N TYR A 83 -10.44 -6.15 4.40
CA TYR A 83 -9.38 -5.19 4.70
C TYR A 83 -8.25 -5.25 3.66
N VAL A 84 -7.87 -6.44 3.18
CA VAL A 84 -6.90 -6.55 2.08
C VAL A 84 -7.46 -5.91 0.80
N ALA A 85 -8.73 -6.14 0.48
CA ALA A 85 -9.39 -5.51 -0.67
C ALA A 85 -9.42 -3.98 -0.55
N PHE A 86 -9.78 -3.45 0.62
CA PHE A 86 -9.71 -2.02 0.93
C PHE A 86 -8.34 -1.41 0.59
N LEU A 87 -7.26 -2.03 1.07
CA LEU A 87 -5.90 -1.56 0.79
C LEU A 87 -5.56 -1.56 -0.72
N ARG A 88 -6.05 -2.56 -1.47
CA ARG A 88 -5.87 -2.66 -2.93
C ARG A 88 -6.66 -1.60 -3.67
N ILE A 89 -7.90 -1.33 -3.26
CA ILE A 89 -8.73 -0.28 -3.86
C ILE A 89 -8.05 1.09 -3.69
N LEU A 90 -7.50 1.39 -2.51
CA LEU A 90 -6.72 2.61 -2.29
C LEU A 90 -5.49 2.69 -3.19
N ASP A 91 -4.74 1.59 -3.35
CA ASP A 91 -3.60 1.55 -4.25
C ASP A 91 -4.01 1.81 -5.72
N SER A 92 -5.15 1.27 -6.16
CA SER A 92 -5.73 1.50 -7.48
C SER A 92 -6.22 2.94 -7.68
N LEU A 93 -6.89 3.51 -6.70
CA LEU A 93 -7.35 4.90 -6.72
C LEU A 93 -6.17 5.87 -6.81
N HIS A 94 -5.15 5.67 -5.97
CA HIS A 94 -3.93 6.49 -6.02
C HIS A 94 -3.27 6.43 -7.40
N LYS A 95 -3.10 5.24 -8.00
CA LYS A 95 -2.52 5.08 -9.34
C LYS A 95 -3.32 5.79 -10.43
N ARG A 96 -4.65 5.75 -10.35
CA ARG A 96 -5.54 6.49 -11.28
C ARG A 96 -5.37 8.00 -11.13
N GLY A 97 -5.32 8.51 -9.91
CA GLY A 97 -5.11 9.93 -9.62
C GLY A 97 -3.73 10.46 -10.06
N VAL A 98 -2.68 9.65 -9.96
CA VAL A 98 -1.32 10.01 -10.43
C VAL A 98 -1.20 10.04 -11.95
N THR A 99 -2.06 9.32 -12.67
CA THR A 99 -2.05 9.22 -14.13
C THR A 99 -2.96 10.27 -14.79
N ALA A 100 -3.76 11.00 -14.01
CA ALA A 100 -4.49 12.14 -14.51
C ALA A 100 -3.49 13.23 -14.95
N PRO A 101 -3.55 13.73 -16.19
CA PRO A 101 -2.72 14.85 -16.59
C PRO A 101 -2.95 16.03 -15.65
N PRO A 102 -1.90 16.79 -15.27
CA PRO A 102 -2.10 17.97 -14.45
C PRO A 102 -3.12 18.87 -15.15
N PRO A 103 -4.05 19.51 -14.42
CA PRO A 103 -4.96 20.47 -15.01
C PRO A 103 -4.13 21.50 -15.79
N PRO A 104 -4.57 21.91 -16.99
CA PRO A 104 -3.87 22.94 -17.75
C PRO A 104 -3.69 24.13 -16.83
N GLN A 105 -2.43 24.46 -16.53
CA GLN A 105 -2.10 25.66 -15.79
C GLN A 105 -2.73 26.81 -16.56
N MET A 106 -3.65 27.53 -15.94
CA MET A 106 -4.10 28.81 -16.48
C MET A 106 -2.85 29.66 -16.64
N GLU A 107 -2.48 29.90 -17.89
CA GLU A 107 -1.47 30.86 -18.27
C GLU A 107 -1.82 32.19 -17.60
N ALA A 108 -0.98 32.62 -16.66
CA ALA A 108 -1.03 33.99 -16.16
C ALA A 108 -0.74 34.91 -17.35
N HIS A 109 -1.77 35.64 -17.77
CA HIS A 109 -1.72 36.61 -18.86
C HIS A 109 -0.52 37.56 -18.75
N ALA A 110 0.12 37.76 -19.89
CA ALA A 110 1.21 38.69 -20.14
C ALA A 110 0.84 40.15 -19.78
N GLY A 111 1.82 40.87 -19.23
CA GLY A 111 1.87 42.34 -19.21
C GLY A 111 3.13 42.83 -19.94
N PRO A 112 3.09 43.92 -20.74
CA PRO A 112 4.20 44.34 -21.59
C PRO A 112 5.13 45.41 -20.97
N ASN A 113 6.44 45.22 -21.19
CA ASN A 113 7.59 46.15 -21.30
C ASN A 113 7.79 47.33 -20.32
N THR A 114 9.03 47.48 -19.79
CA THR A 114 10.04 48.51 -20.19
C THR A 114 11.36 48.45 -19.37
N GLN A 115 12.47 48.26 -20.11
CA GLN A 115 13.88 48.73 -20.02
C GLN A 115 14.76 48.76 -18.73
N VAL A 116 15.98 48.19 -18.94
CA VAL A 116 17.36 48.69 -18.65
C VAL A 116 17.88 48.69 -17.21
N GLY A 117 18.96 47.93 -17.00
CA GLY A 117 20.06 48.32 -16.10
C GLY A 117 20.63 47.22 -15.20
N ASP A 118 21.88 46.87 -15.48
CA ASP A 118 22.96 46.66 -14.50
C ASP A 118 23.41 45.22 -14.15
N ASP A 119 24.74 45.11 -14.10
CA ASP A 119 25.54 43.91 -13.96
C ASP A 119 25.25 43.15 -12.67
N THR A 120 24.87 41.87 -12.78
CA THR A 120 25.10 40.91 -11.69
C THR A 120 25.36 39.52 -12.24
N GLN A 121 26.65 39.20 -12.29
CA GLN A 121 27.28 37.88 -12.21
C GLN A 121 26.29 36.71 -12.08
N ALA A 122 26.14 35.94 -13.16
CA ALA A 122 25.41 34.68 -13.13
C ALA A 122 26.01 33.76 -12.04
N PRO A 123 25.20 33.27 -11.07
CA PRO A 123 25.71 32.34 -10.08
C PRO A 123 26.15 31.05 -10.77
N PRO A 124 27.25 30.42 -10.31
CA PRO A 124 27.81 29.24 -10.96
C PRO A 124 26.74 28.15 -11.07
N SER A 125 26.58 27.61 -12.28
CA SER A 125 25.67 26.51 -12.55
C SER A 125 26.05 25.33 -11.65
N LYS A 126 25.26 25.15 -10.58
CA LYS A 126 25.30 23.92 -9.79
C LYS A 126 24.95 22.80 -10.76
N CYS A 127 25.97 22.05 -11.20
CA CYS A 127 25.78 20.75 -11.83
C CYS A 127 24.79 19.97 -10.98
N ARG A 128 23.55 19.88 -11.47
CA ARG A 128 22.51 19.05 -10.89
C ARG A 128 23.07 17.64 -10.92
N ARG A 129 23.50 17.14 -9.77
CA ARG A 129 23.83 15.73 -9.58
C ARG A 129 22.64 14.99 -10.16
N THR A 130 22.84 14.30 -11.28
CA THR A 130 21.85 13.40 -11.83
C THR A 130 21.68 12.33 -10.76
N THR A 131 20.67 12.51 -9.92
CA THR A 131 20.14 11.43 -9.11
C THR A 131 19.83 10.36 -10.14
N LYS A 132 20.62 9.27 -10.14
CA LYS A 132 20.28 8.05 -10.87
C LYS A 132 18.79 7.88 -10.69
N LYS A 133 18.04 7.85 -11.79
CA LYS A 133 16.61 7.56 -11.79
C LYS A 133 16.50 6.31 -10.92
N GLU A 134 16.03 6.47 -9.69
CA GLU A 134 15.89 5.35 -8.76
C GLU A 134 14.88 4.47 -9.47
N THR A 135 15.36 3.39 -10.10
CA THR A 135 14.51 2.43 -10.78
C THR A 135 13.52 2.03 -9.71
N HIS A 136 12.27 2.46 -9.84
CA HIS A 136 11.24 2.15 -8.87
C HIS A 136 11.32 0.65 -8.66
N LYS A 137 11.81 0.22 -7.49
CA LYS A 137 11.92 -1.21 -7.21
C LYS A 137 10.50 -1.72 -7.24
N ASN A 138 10.18 -2.44 -8.31
CA ASN A 138 8.87 -3.05 -8.48
C ASN A 138 8.62 -3.94 -7.26
N VAL A 139 7.35 -4.07 -6.89
CA VAL A 139 6.96 -4.92 -5.78
C VAL A 139 6.02 -5.99 -6.32
N PHE A 140 6.25 -7.23 -5.89
CA PHE A 140 5.42 -8.37 -6.24
C PHE A 140 4.78 -8.93 -4.96
N ASP A 141 3.64 -9.60 -5.10
CA ASP A 141 2.94 -10.18 -3.95
C ASP A 141 3.57 -11.51 -3.55
N GLY A 142 3.87 -11.69 -2.27
CA GLY A 142 4.24 -13.00 -1.75
C GLY A 142 3.08 -13.99 -1.84
N HIS A 143 3.40 -15.28 -1.89
CA HIS A 143 2.40 -16.33 -1.74
C HIS A 143 1.80 -16.28 -0.31
N PRO A 144 0.49 -16.55 -0.10
CA PRO A 144 -0.14 -16.52 1.23
C PRO A 144 0.58 -17.35 2.30
N SER A 145 1.20 -18.48 1.93
CA SER A 145 2.03 -19.27 2.87
C SER A 145 3.27 -18.56 3.44
N LYS A 146 3.57 -17.34 2.97
CA LYS A 146 4.64 -16.48 3.48
C LYS A 146 4.12 -15.31 4.32
N MET A 147 2.82 -15.26 4.58
CA MET A 147 2.24 -14.28 5.48
C MET A 147 2.87 -14.42 6.88
N THR A 148 2.78 -13.35 7.68
CA THR A 148 3.41 -13.30 8.99
C THR A 148 2.36 -13.24 10.10
N ASP A 149 2.65 -13.96 11.20
CA ASP A 149 1.88 -13.93 12.45
C ASP A 149 2.22 -12.72 13.32
N ARG A 150 3.05 -11.81 12.83
CA ARG A 150 3.35 -10.56 13.53
C ARG A 150 2.06 -9.78 13.75
N PHE A 151 1.52 -9.89 14.95
CA PHE A 151 0.42 -9.07 15.42
C PHE A 151 0.98 -7.95 16.27
N LEU A 152 0.95 -6.71 15.77
CA LEU A 152 1.09 -5.39 16.43
C LEU A 152 1.92 -5.25 17.73
N ASP A 153 2.81 -6.18 18.01
CA ASP A 153 3.47 -6.29 19.29
C ASP A 153 4.77 -5.47 19.21
N LEU A 154 4.82 -4.49 20.11
CA LEU A 154 6.02 -4.06 20.84
C LEU A 154 6.95 -2.98 20.29
N GLN A 155 6.63 -2.18 19.25
CA GLN A 155 7.54 -1.07 18.88
C GLN A 155 6.94 0.31 18.64
N SER A 156 5.62 0.48 18.70
CA SER A 156 5.03 1.81 18.82
C SER A 156 4.73 2.08 20.29
N SER A 157 5.27 3.17 20.84
CA SER A 157 4.97 3.63 22.21
C SER A 157 3.50 4.02 22.42
N LYS A 158 2.69 3.96 21.36
CA LYS A 158 1.23 4.07 21.35
C LYS A 158 0.70 2.95 20.43
N GLY A 159 0.57 1.72 20.92
CA GLY A 159 0.06 0.62 20.10
C GLY A 159 -1.28 1.01 19.47
N THR A 160 -1.36 1.04 18.14
CA THR A 160 -2.62 1.34 17.45
C THR A 160 -3.49 0.10 17.50
N VAL A 161 -4.63 0.19 18.18
CA VAL A 161 -5.58 -0.93 18.31
C VAL A 161 -6.32 -1.11 16.98
N PRO A 162 -6.31 -2.30 16.36
CA PRO A 162 -6.99 -2.53 15.10
C PRO A 162 -8.51 -2.54 15.28
N PHE A 163 -9.24 -2.20 14.22
CA PHE A 163 -10.69 -2.32 14.22
C PHE A 163 -11.11 -3.77 14.00
N LYS A 164 -12.16 -4.22 14.68
CA LYS A 164 -12.67 -5.59 14.60
C LYS A 164 -12.91 -6.06 13.15
N PRO A 165 -13.50 -5.27 12.24
CA PRO A 165 -13.68 -5.69 10.83
C PRO A 165 -12.37 -5.87 10.04
N MET A 166 -11.23 -5.40 10.57
CA MET A 166 -9.91 -5.66 9.97
C MET A 166 -9.35 -7.03 10.33
N VAL A 167 -9.82 -7.63 11.42
CA VAL A 167 -9.24 -8.84 12.01
C VAL A 167 -10.07 -10.06 11.65
N ASN A 168 -9.41 -11.12 11.16
CA ASN A 168 -10.03 -12.39 10.85
C ASN A 168 -10.69 -12.95 12.13
N PRO A 169 -12.00 -13.26 12.12
CA PRO A 169 -12.71 -13.72 13.30
C PRO A 169 -12.12 -15.01 13.88
N VAL A 170 -11.70 -15.97 13.03
CA VAL A 170 -11.09 -17.23 13.50
C VAL A 170 -9.78 -16.95 14.24
N TRP A 171 -8.96 -16.05 13.68
CA TRP A 171 -7.72 -15.63 14.32
C TRP A 171 -7.98 -14.92 15.66
N LEU A 172 -9.03 -14.09 15.74
CA LEU A 172 -9.41 -13.37 16.97
C LEU A 172 -9.91 -14.33 18.06
N GLU A 173 -10.66 -15.37 17.69
CA GLU A 173 -11.11 -16.44 18.59
C GLU A 173 -9.92 -17.21 19.18
N ALA A 174 -8.90 -17.50 18.39
CA ALA A 174 -7.64 -18.10 18.85
C ALA A 174 -6.78 -17.15 19.69
N ASN A 175 -7.02 -15.82 19.63
CA ASN A 175 -6.23 -14.78 20.30
C ASN A 175 -7.11 -13.82 21.14
N PRO A 176 -7.88 -14.33 22.13
CA PRO A 176 -8.88 -13.54 22.84
C PRO A 176 -8.30 -12.41 23.71
N SER A 177 -6.99 -12.44 23.99
CA SER A 177 -6.31 -11.40 24.77
C SER A 177 -5.98 -10.14 23.96
N LYS A 178 -6.22 -10.14 22.65
CA LYS A 178 -5.88 -9.01 21.76
C LYS A 178 -7.04 -8.02 21.71
N GLU A 179 -6.74 -6.77 22.02
CA GLU A 179 -7.73 -5.70 21.96
C GLU A 179 -8.09 -5.35 20.52
N VAL A 180 -9.38 -5.18 20.25
CA VAL A 180 -9.93 -4.73 18.98
C VAL A 180 -11.03 -3.70 19.22
N VAL A 181 -11.18 -2.74 18.33
CA VAL A 181 -12.22 -1.70 18.41
C VAL A 181 -13.37 -2.04 17.45
N ASP A 182 -14.59 -2.18 17.97
CA ASP A 182 -15.76 -2.47 17.15
C ASP A 182 -16.34 -1.18 16.54
N LYS A 183 -15.78 -0.76 15.39
CA LYS A 183 -16.21 0.39 14.59
C LYS A 183 -15.99 0.10 13.10
N LEU A 184 -16.51 0.99 12.25
CA LEU A 184 -16.39 0.94 10.79
C LEU A 184 -17.02 -0.32 10.17
N PRO A 185 -18.32 -0.59 10.44
CA PRO A 185 -19.00 -1.79 9.95
C PRO A 185 -19.06 -1.86 8.42
N TRP A 186 -18.94 -0.72 7.73
CA TRP A 186 -18.91 -0.63 6.27
C TRP A 186 -17.75 -1.41 5.64
N LEU A 187 -16.68 -1.71 6.40
CA LEU A 187 -15.58 -2.51 5.90
C LEU A 187 -16.00 -3.97 5.64
N GLN A 188 -16.95 -4.50 6.42
CA GLN A 188 -17.42 -5.87 6.27
C GLN A 188 -18.20 -6.03 4.95
N GLY A 189 -17.80 -7.00 4.13
CA GLY A 189 -18.40 -7.24 2.81
C GLY A 189 -17.93 -6.26 1.73
N LEU A 190 -17.00 -5.34 2.02
CA LEU A 190 -16.48 -4.38 1.04
C LEU A 190 -16.02 -5.06 -0.25
N ARG A 191 -15.36 -6.22 -0.17
CA ARG A 191 -14.89 -6.96 -1.34
C ARG A 191 -16.04 -7.28 -2.31
N SER A 192 -17.21 -7.68 -1.80
CA SER A 192 -18.39 -8.00 -2.61
C SER A 192 -19.05 -6.78 -3.22
N HIS A 193 -18.81 -5.59 -2.64
CA HIS A 193 -19.34 -4.32 -3.10
C HIS A 193 -18.34 -3.48 -3.89
N ALA A 194 -17.14 -3.99 -4.15
CA ALA A 194 -16.13 -3.28 -4.92
C ALA A 194 -16.64 -2.96 -6.34
N ASN A 195 -16.52 -1.71 -6.78
CA ASN A 195 -17.00 -1.34 -8.11
C ASN A 195 -16.15 -1.98 -9.22
N ASN A 196 -16.73 -2.10 -10.41
CA ASN A 196 -16.01 -2.55 -11.59
C ASN A 196 -14.77 -1.67 -11.84
N GLY A 197 -13.60 -2.29 -11.89
CA GLY A 197 -12.32 -1.62 -12.12
C GLY A 197 -11.62 -1.09 -10.87
N ASP A 198 -12.20 -1.25 -9.67
CA ASP A 198 -11.51 -0.89 -8.42
C ASP A 198 -10.46 -1.92 -8.01
N LEU A 199 -10.67 -3.18 -8.39
CA LEU A 199 -9.71 -4.27 -8.29
C LEU A 199 -9.26 -4.69 -9.68
N THR A 200 -7.95 -4.84 -9.88
CA THR A 200 -7.42 -5.42 -11.13
C THR A 200 -7.63 -6.93 -11.14
N SER A 201 -7.54 -7.56 -12.31
CA SER A 201 -7.60 -9.04 -12.40
C SER A 201 -6.55 -9.72 -11.52
N LYS A 202 -5.36 -9.11 -11.36
CA LYS A 202 -4.31 -9.61 -10.47
C LYS A 202 -4.69 -9.49 -8.99
N ASP A 203 -5.40 -8.42 -8.61
CA ASP A 203 -5.87 -8.26 -7.24
C ASP A 203 -6.96 -9.27 -6.91
N ILE A 204 -7.88 -9.53 -7.86
CA ILE A 204 -8.93 -10.53 -7.72
C ILE A 204 -8.32 -11.93 -7.58
N GLU A 205 -7.40 -12.31 -8.47
CA GLU A 205 -6.69 -13.60 -8.42
C GLU A 205 -5.98 -13.78 -7.06
N TYR A 206 -5.31 -12.73 -6.57
CA TYR A 206 -4.67 -12.80 -5.26
C TYR A 206 -5.66 -12.95 -4.10
N LEU A 207 -6.78 -12.23 -4.11
CA LEU A 207 -7.80 -12.32 -3.07
C LEU A 207 -8.48 -13.70 -3.06
N GLU A 208 -8.66 -14.34 -4.21
CA GLU A 208 -9.17 -15.71 -4.32
C GLU A 208 -8.19 -16.75 -3.79
N GLU A 209 -6.91 -16.61 -4.13
CA GLU A 209 -5.85 -17.46 -3.58
C GLU A 209 -5.76 -17.31 -2.07
N LEU A 210 -5.80 -16.07 -1.57
CA LEU A 210 -5.80 -15.78 -0.14
C LEU A 210 -7.04 -16.36 0.57
N ALA A 211 -8.23 -16.25 -0.04
CA ALA A 211 -9.44 -16.84 0.51
C ALA A 211 -9.35 -18.36 0.61
N THR A 212 -8.81 -19.00 -0.43
CA THR A 212 -8.58 -20.45 -0.45
C THR A 212 -7.58 -20.88 0.63
N TRP A 213 -6.55 -20.07 0.84
CA TRP A 213 -5.53 -20.35 1.84
C TRP A 213 -6.06 -20.17 3.27
N ILE A 214 -6.78 -19.06 3.55
CA ILE A 214 -7.44 -18.83 4.85
C ILE A 214 -8.46 -19.94 5.17
N ALA A 215 -9.17 -20.47 4.17
CA ALA A 215 -10.12 -21.56 4.36
C ALA A 215 -9.45 -22.91 4.65
N LYS A 216 -8.16 -23.08 4.33
CA LYS A 216 -7.39 -24.31 4.57
C LYS A 216 -6.64 -24.28 5.89
N GLU A 217 -6.19 -23.10 6.31
CA GLU A 217 -5.58 -22.91 7.62
C GLU A 217 -6.70 -22.77 8.65
N GLU A 218 -7.08 -23.90 9.25
CA GLU A 218 -7.85 -23.91 10.49
C GLU A 218 -6.94 -23.32 11.60
N PHE A 219 -7.18 -22.07 11.98
CA PHE A 219 -6.46 -21.38 13.05
C PHE A 219 -6.93 -21.81 14.45
#